data_AF-A0A5K1G8C8-F1
#
_entry.id   AF-A0A5K1G8C8-F1
#
_cell.length_a   1.000
_cell.length_b   1.000
_cell.length_c   1.000
_cell.angle_alpha   90.00
_cell.angle_beta   90.00
_cell.angle_gamma   90.00
#
_symmetry.space_group_name_H-M   'P 1'
#
loop_
_entity.id
_entity.type
_entity.pdbx_description
1 polymer ?
#
loop_
_entity_poly.entity_id
_entity_poly.type
_entity_poly.pdbx_seq_one_letter_code
_entity_poly.pdbx_strand_id
1 'polypeptide(L)'
;QELSVVDLMNVQLFAQKVMDLSEFRKELYEYLVTKMKDIAPNLASLIGEMVGARLISHAGSLTNLAKCPASTLQILGAEKALF
;
A
#
# COMPACT_ATOMS: atom_id res chain seq x y z
N GLN A 1 -21.64 -21.14 27.30
CA GLN A 1 -21.55 -22.14 26.21
C GLN A 1 -20.09 -22.54 26.14
N GLU A 2 -19.76 -23.80 26.43
CA GLU A 2 -18.41 -24.31 26.17
C GLU A 2 -18.22 -24.44 24.66
N LEU A 3 -17.14 -23.86 24.13
CA LEU A 3 -16.79 -24.04 22.72
C LEU A 3 -16.38 -25.49 22.48
N SER A 4 -16.80 -26.05 21.35
CA SER A 4 -16.33 -27.38 20.97
C SER A 4 -14.81 -27.34 20.68
N VAL A 5 -14.14 -28.47 20.87
CA VAL A 5 -12.69 -28.60 20.58
C VAL A 5 -12.39 -28.24 19.11
N VAL A 6 -13.30 -28.57 18.19
CA VAL A 6 -13.19 -28.25 16.77
C VAL A 6 -13.25 -26.74 16.52
N ASP A 7 -14.15 -26.03 17.21
CA ASP A 7 -14.26 -24.57 17.10
C ASP A 7 -13.00 -23.88 17.63
N LEU A 8 -12.46 -24.36 18.75
CA LEU A 8 -11.20 -23.86 19.30
C LEU A 8 -10.02 -24.06 18.34
N MET A 9 -9.92 -25.21 17.69
CA MET A 9 -8.89 -25.47 16.67
C MET A 9 -9.03 -24.53 15.47
N ASN A 10 -10.25 -24.30 14.99
CA ASN A 10 -10.51 -23.39 13.87
C ASN A 10 -10.18 -21.94 14.22
N VAL A 11 -10.52 -21.48 15.42
CA VAL A 11 -10.18 -20.13 15.91
C VAL A 11 -8.67 -19.97 16.02
N GLN A 12 -7.94 -20.95 16.57
CA GLN A 12 -6.48 -20.91 16.65
C GLN A 12 -5.84 -20.88 15.26
N LEU A 13 -6.31 -21.73 14.33
CA LEU A 13 -5.81 -21.72 12.95
C LEU A 13 -6.06 -20.39 12.25
N PHE A 14 -7.24 -19.81 12.45
CA PHE A 14 -7.57 -18.50 11.89
C PHE A 14 -6.68 -17.39 12.48
N ALA A 15 -6.49 -17.39 13.80
CA ALA A 15 -5.60 -16.43 14.47
C ALA A 15 -4.18 -16.52 13.92
N GLN A 16 -3.65 -17.74 13.73
CA GLN A 16 -2.33 -17.94 13.13
C GLN A 16 -2.25 -17.35 11.72
N LYS A 17 -3.23 -17.64 10.84
CA LYS A 17 -3.26 -17.06 9.48
C LYS A 17 -3.31 -15.53 9.48
N VAL A 18 -4.02 -14.93 10.43
CA VAL A 18 -4.07 -13.46 10.58
C VAL A 18 -2.71 -12.91 10.99
N MET A 19 -1.98 -13.61 11.87
CA MET A 19 -0.61 -13.23 12.23
C MET A 19 0.33 -13.33 11.02
N ASP A 20 0.27 -14.42 10.28
CA ASP A 20 1.09 -14.64 9.09
C ASP A 20 0.84 -13.54 8.03
N LEU A 21 -0.42 -13.16 7.82
CA LEU A 21 -0.78 -12.04 6.93
C LEU A 21 -0.24 -10.68 7.42
N SER A 22 -0.23 -10.46 8.73
CA SER A 22 0.31 -9.25 9.34
C SER A 22 1.83 -9.15 9.14
N GLU A 23 2.53 -10.28 9.26
CA GLU A 23 3.97 -10.38 8.99
C GLU A 23 4.27 -10.15 7.50
N PHE A 24 3.58 -10.85 6.61
CA PHE A 24 3.72 -10.67 5.16
C PHE A 24 3.47 -9.22 4.71
N ARG A 25 2.51 -8.53 5.34
CA ARG A 25 2.27 -7.10 5.09
C ARG A 25 3.49 -6.23 5.44
N LYS A 26 4.24 -6.57 6.49
CA LYS A 26 5.48 -5.83 6.86
C LYS A 26 6.57 -6.07 5.84
N GLU A 27 6.77 -7.31 5.42
CA GLU A 27 7.76 -7.66 4.38
C GLU A 27 7.47 -6.92 3.05
N LEU A 28 6.21 -6.88 2.63
CA LEU A 28 5.80 -6.11 1.44
C LEU A 28 6.06 -4.62 1.59
N TYR A 29 5.86 -4.06 2.78
CA TYR A 29 6.16 -2.65 3.04
C TYR A 29 7.67 -2.37 2.92
N GLU A 30 8.52 -3.21 3.51
CA GLU A 30 9.98 -3.07 3.39
C GLU A 30 10.46 -3.21 1.93
N TYR A 31 9.88 -4.15 1.20
CA TYR A 31 10.12 -4.30 -0.23
C TYR A 31 9.75 -3.03 -1.01
N LEU A 32 8.57 -2.46 -0.73
CA LEU A 32 8.11 -1.22 -1.35
C LEU A 32 9.04 -0.05 -1.04
N VAL A 33 9.48 0.10 0.22
CA VAL A 33 10.41 1.15 0.63
C VAL A 33 11.72 1.05 -0.13
N THR A 34 12.27 -0.16 -0.24
CA THR A 34 13.51 -0.41 -0.98
C THR A 34 13.33 -0.05 -2.45
N LYS A 35 12.25 -0.51 -3.09
CA LYS A 35 12.00 -0.22 -4.51
C LYS A 35 11.72 1.26 -4.79
N MET A 36 11.05 1.97 -3.90
CA MET A 36 10.82 3.41 -4.06
C MET A 36 12.12 4.20 -3.95
N LYS A 37 13.05 3.80 -3.09
CA LYS A 37 14.39 4.41 -3.00
C LYS A 37 15.21 4.18 -4.27
N ASP A 38 15.09 3.01 -4.89
CA ASP A 38 15.80 2.70 -6.14
C ASP A 38 15.21 3.46 -7.35
N ILE A 39 13.87 3.51 -7.46
CA ILE A 39 13.17 3.97 -8.68
C ILE A 39 12.84 5.47 -8.63
N ALA A 40 12.37 5.97 -7.48
CA ALA A 40 11.89 7.34 -7.33
C ALA A 40 12.32 7.97 -5.99
N PRO A 41 13.65 8.06 -5.70
CA PRO A 41 14.16 8.52 -4.41
C PRO A 41 13.73 9.95 -4.05
N ASN A 42 13.67 10.84 -5.05
CA ASN A 42 13.25 12.23 -4.83
C ASN A 42 11.78 12.34 -4.46
N LEU A 43 10.92 11.53 -5.08
CA LEU A 43 9.50 11.49 -4.76
C LEU A 43 9.29 10.91 -3.35
N ALA A 44 9.98 9.81 -3.04
CA ALA A 44 9.98 9.23 -1.70
C ALA A 44 10.45 10.22 -0.63
N SER A 45 11.51 10.98 -0.89
CA SER A 45 12.01 11.98 0.06
C SER A 45 11.07 13.16 0.26
N LEU A 46 10.27 13.54 -0.75
CA LEU A 46 9.41 14.72 -0.69
C LEU A 46 8.06 14.43 -0.02
N ILE A 47 7.46 13.28 -0.32
CA ILE A 47 6.07 12.96 0.10
C ILE A 47 5.92 11.60 0.79
N GLY A 48 7.01 10.85 0.94
CA GLY A 48 7.02 9.49 1.50
C GLY A 48 6.81 8.39 0.46
N GLU A 49 7.30 7.19 0.78
CA GLU A 49 7.29 6.03 -0.11
C GLU A 49 5.87 5.57 -0.45
N MET A 50 4.99 5.53 0.55
CA MET A 50 3.61 5.06 0.37
C MET A 50 2.78 5.98 -0.52
N VAL A 51 2.89 7.31 -0.31
CA VAL A 51 2.13 8.28 -1.10
C VAL A 51 2.69 8.33 -2.51
N GLY A 52 4.03 8.36 -2.67
CA GLY A 52 4.68 8.34 -3.97
C GLY A 52 4.32 7.10 -4.79
N ALA A 53 4.36 5.91 -4.19
CA ALA A 53 3.97 4.67 -4.85
C ALA A 53 2.50 4.69 -5.29
N ARG A 54 1.60 5.24 -4.45
CA ARG A 54 0.18 5.38 -4.81
C ARG A 54 -0.04 6.33 -5.98
N LEU A 55 0.65 7.48 -6.01
CA LEU A 55 0.56 8.42 -7.14
C LEU A 55 1.04 7.77 -8.45
N ILE A 56 2.16 7.06 -8.41
CA ILE A 56 2.69 6.32 -9.57
C ILE A 56 1.67 5.28 -10.04
N SER A 57 1.10 4.52 -9.10
CA SER A 57 0.09 3.49 -9.41
C SER A 57 -1.19 4.10 -9.99
N HIS A 58 -1.65 5.24 -9.46
CA HIS A 58 -2.85 5.92 -9.93
C HIS A 58 -2.65 6.53 -11.33
N ALA A 59 -1.46 7.06 -11.61
CA ALA A 59 -1.08 7.52 -12.95
C ALA A 59 -0.78 6.37 -13.93
N GLY A 60 -0.71 5.12 -13.46
CA GLY A 60 -0.42 3.91 -14.23
C GLY A 60 1.06 3.68 -14.58
N SER A 61 1.91 4.72 -14.52
CA SER A 61 3.37 4.60 -14.63
C SER A 61 4.06 5.86 -14.12
N LEU A 62 5.36 5.75 -13.79
CA LEU A 62 6.16 6.91 -13.39
C LEU A 62 6.28 7.95 -14.52
N THR A 63 6.38 7.49 -15.77
CA THR A 63 6.43 8.36 -16.96
C THR A 63 5.14 9.15 -17.15
N ASN A 64 3.98 8.53 -16.93
CA ASN A 64 2.70 9.22 -16.98
C ASN A 64 2.58 10.25 -15.85
N LEU A 65 2.98 9.86 -14.63
CA LEU A 65 3.01 10.78 -13.48
C LEU A 65 3.88 12.02 -13.76
N ALA A 66 5.05 11.83 -14.39
CA ALA A 66 5.95 12.93 -14.75
C ALA A 66 5.37 13.87 -15.83
N LYS A 67 4.43 13.40 -16.66
CA LYS A 67 3.74 14.22 -17.67
C LYS A 67 2.53 14.96 -17.10
N CYS A 68 2.01 14.53 -15.95
CA CYS A 68 0.86 15.19 -15.31
C CYS A 68 1.26 16.62 -14.88
N PRO A 69 0.46 17.64 -15.20
CA PRO A 69 0.68 18.98 -14.66
C PRO A 69 0.40 18.99 -13.15
N ALA A 70 1.01 19.95 -12.44
CA ALA A 70 0.89 20.05 -10.99
C ALA A 70 -0.57 20.16 -10.50
N SER A 71 -1.45 20.85 -11.26
CA SER A 71 -2.87 20.98 -10.93
C SER A 71 -3.62 19.64 -10.97
N THR A 72 -3.31 18.77 -11.93
CA THR A 72 -3.85 17.39 -11.99
C THR A 72 -3.30 16.57 -10.83
N LEU A 73 -2.00 16.69 -10.54
CA LEU A 73 -1.34 15.94 -9.47
C LEU A 73 -1.88 16.34 -8.08
N GLN A 74 -2.25 17.60 -7.90
CA GLN A 74 -2.84 18.14 -6.67
C GLN A 74 -4.22 17.53 -6.34
N ILE A 75 -5.02 17.25 -7.38
CA ILE A 75 -6.36 16.67 -7.21
C ILE A 75 -6.38 15.15 -7.39
N LEU A 76 -5.23 14.54 -7.69
CA LEU A 76 -5.10 13.12 -8.00
C LEU A 76 -5.55 12.28 -6.79
N GLY A 77 -6.60 11.48 -6.96
CA GLY A 77 -7.22 10.70 -5.87
C GLY A 77 -8.41 11.38 -5.17
N ALA A 78 -8.65 12.67 -5.39
CA ALA A 78 -9.86 13.39 -4.97
C ALA A 78 -10.83 13.67 -6.13
N GLU A 79 -10.51 13.19 -7.33
CA GLU A 79 -11.26 13.42 -8.58
C GLU A 79 -12.76 13.11 -8.49
N LYS A 80 -13.18 12.06 -7.74
CA LYS A 80 -14.60 11.70 -7.56
C LYS A 80 -15.40 12.65 -6.66
N ALA A 81 -14.74 13.48 -5.87
CA ALA A 81 -15.41 14.49 -5.05
C ALA A 81 -15.53 15.83 -5.78
N LEU A 82 -14.76 16.01 -6.85
CA LEU A 82 -14.73 17.21 -7.69
C LEU A 82 -15.64 17.10 -8.91
N PHE A 83 -16.02 15.88 -9.32
CA PHE A 83 -16.84 15.58 -10.48
C PHE A 83 -17.86 14.47 -10.20
#